data_AF-A0A7C4RE69-F1
#
_entry.id   AF-A0A7C4RE69-F1
#
_cell.length_a   1.000
_cell.length_b   1.000
_cell.length_c   1.000
_cell.angle_alpha   90.00
_cell.angle_beta   90.00
_cell.angle_gamma   90.00
#
_symmetry.space_group_name_H-M   'P 1'
#
loop_
_entity.id
_entity.type
_entity.pdbx_description
1 polymer ?
#
loop_
_entity_poly.entity_id
_entity_poly.type
_entity_poly.pdbx_seq_one_letter_code
_entity_poly.pdbx_strand_id
1 'polypeptide(L)' 'MMAKNNNKKGKKIVRSVFSRELYEVLEEIKIKLGLSESELLKIAFMDYAQKLNVIAEKIKD' A
#
# COMPACT_ATOMS: atom_id res chain seq x y z
N MET A 1 0.62 -32.28 21.93
CA MET A 1 -0.64 -31.59 21.55
C MET A 1 -0.28 -30.18 21.10
N MET A 2 -0.54 -29.86 19.83
CA MET A 2 -0.29 -28.55 19.22
C MET A 2 -1.49 -27.63 19.44
N ALA A 3 -1.27 -26.43 19.96
CA ALA A 3 -2.09 -25.25 19.65
C ALA A 3 -1.48 -23.99 20.31
N LYS A 4 -0.98 -23.07 19.47
CA LYS A 4 -1.20 -21.61 19.49
C LYS A 4 -0.18 -20.96 18.56
N ASN A 5 -0.42 -21.10 17.26
CA ASN A 5 0.26 -20.24 16.28
C ASN A 5 -0.50 -18.91 16.24
N ASN A 6 -0.18 -18.00 17.17
CA ASN A 6 -0.80 -16.67 17.29
C ASN A 6 -0.31 -15.72 16.18
N ASN A 7 -0.34 -16.14 14.91
CA ASN A 7 0.06 -15.29 13.80
C ASN A 7 -1.07 -14.35 13.35
N LYS A 8 -1.60 -13.55 14.28
CA LYS A 8 -2.18 -12.25 13.90
C LYS A 8 -1.00 -11.29 13.80
N LYS A 9 -0.32 -11.25 12.64
CA LYS A 9 0.64 -10.16 12.35
C LYS A 9 -0.11 -8.85 12.61
N GLY A 10 0.29 -8.15 13.68
CA GLY A 10 -0.47 -7.01 14.19
C GLY A 10 -0.63 -5.92 13.14
N LYS A 11 -1.79 -5.25 13.14
CA LYS A 11 -1.99 -4.02 12.35
C LYS A 11 -0.95 -3.00 12.81
N LYS A 12 -0.03 -2.61 11.93
CA LYS A 12 0.96 -1.56 12.20
C LYS A 12 0.41 -0.23 11.68
N ILE A 13 0.32 0.76 12.56
CA ILE A 13 -0.08 2.12 12.19
C ILE A 13 1.19 2.88 11.81
N VAL A 14 1.15 3.55 10.65
CA VAL A 14 2.24 4.36 10.13
C VAL A 14 1.71 5.76 9.88
N ARG A 15 2.46 6.78 10.30
CA ARG A 15 2.15 8.17 9.99
C ARG A 15 2.85 8.54 8.69
N SER A 16 2.08 9.05 7.74
CA SER A 16 2.57 9.54 6.45
C SER A 16 2.35 11.04 6.36
N VAL A 17 3.23 11.73 5.63
CA VAL A 17 3.11 13.17 5.38
C VAL A 17 2.88 13.35 3.88
N PHE A 18 1.85 14.12 3.54
CA PHE A 18 1.50 14.46 2.17
C PHE A 18 1.47 16.00 2.04
N SER A 19 1.72 16.50 0.83
CA SER A 19 1.28 17.86 0.50
C SER A 19 -0.26 17.91 0.54
N ARG A 20 -0.80 19.11 0.73
CA ARG A 20 -2.26 19.30 0.76
C ARG A 20 -2.92 18.82 -0.54
N GLU A 21 -2.37 19.22 -1.68
CA GLU A 21 -2.86 18.87 -3.01
C GLU A 21 -2.88 17.35 -3.22
N LEU A 22 -1.80 16.66 -2.83
CA LEU A 22 -1.73 15.21 -2.96
C LEU A 22 -2.74 14.51 -2.06
N TYR A 23 -2.98 15.04 -0.85
CA TYR A 23 -3.99 14.50 0.06
C TYR A 23 -5.41 14.69 -0.50
N GLU A 24 -5.71 15.83 -1.12
CA GLU A 24 -7.00 16.08 -1.78
C GLU A 24 -7.26 15.09 -2.91
N VAL A 25 -6.26 14.83 -3.77
CA VAL A 25 -6.35 13.80 -4.81
C VAL A 25 -6.56 12.40 -4.22
N LEU A 26 -5.85 12.07 -3.14
CA LEU A 26 -6.00 10.79 -2.46
C LEU A 26 -7.42 10.61 -1.90
N GLU A 27 -7.99 11.65 -1.29
CA GLU A 27 -9.37 11.64 -0.77
C GLU A 27 -10.40 11.42 -1.88
N GLU A 28 -10.25 12.09 -3.03
CA GLU A 28 -11.13 11.87 -4.17
C GLU A 28 -11.10 10.42 -4.67
N ILE A 29 -9.90 9.84 -4.80
CA ILE A 29 -9.73 8.46 -5.27
C ILE A 29 -10.34 7.49 -4.26
N LYS A 30 -10.10 7.73 -2.96
CA LYS A 30 -10.65 6.94 -1.85
C LYS A 30 -12.18 6.89 -1.92
N ILE A 31 -12.82 8.06 -2.11
CA ILE A 31 -14.28 8.18 -2.24
C ILE A 31 -14.78 7.45 -3.50
N LYS A 32 -14.17 7.71 -4.66
CA LYS A 32 -14.58 7.12 -5.94
C LYS A 32 -14.49 5.59 -5.95
N LEU A 33 -13.50 5.03 -5.26
CA LEU A 33 -13.28 3.57 -5.20
C LEU A 33 -13.95 2.91 -3.99
N GLY A 34 -14.51 3.68 -3.04
CA GLY A 34 -15.13 3.14 -1.84
C GLY A 34 -14.17 2.38 -0.93
N LEU A 35 -12.88 2.75 -0.93
CA LEU A 35 -11.82 2.07 -0.17
C LEU A 35 -11.46 2.84 1.10
N SER A 36 -10.85 2.17 2.08
CA SER A 36 -10.14 2.89 3.14
C SER A 36 -8.80 3.43 2.65
N GLU A 37 -8.27 4.46 3.31
CA GLU A 37 -6.93 5.01 3.00
C GLU A 37 -5.84 3.94 3.06
N SER A 38 -5.90 3.04 4.05
CA SER A 38 -4.94 1.94 4.21
C SER A 38 -4.99 0.95 3.05
N GLU A 39 -6.19 0.65 2.53
CA GLU A 39 -6.35 -0.26 1.39
C GLU A 39 -5.86 0.37 0.10
N LEU A 40 -6.21 1.64 -0.13
CA LEU A 40 -5.76 2.40 -1.28
C LEU A 40 -4.24 2.49 -1.34
N LEU A 41 -3.60 2.87 -0.22
CA LEU A 41 -2.13 2.94 -0.13
C LEU A 41 -1.48 1.56 -0.30
N LYS A 42 -2.08 0.50 0.24
CA LYS A 42 -1.58 -0.87 0.03
C LYS A 42 -1.57 -1.23 -1.46
N ILE A 43 -2.65 -0.94 -2.18
CA ILE A 43 -2.74 -1.20 -3.63
C ILE A 43 -1.68 -0.39 -4.38
N ALA A 44 -1.57 0.91 -4.08
CA ALA A 44 -0.60 1.78 -4.72
C ALA A 44 0.85 1.30 -4.50
N PHE A 45 1.20 0.90 -3.27
CA PHE A 45 2.53 0.38 -2.98
C PHE A 45 2.79 -0.96 -3.67
N MET A 46 1.80 -1.84 -3.76
CA MET A 46 1.94 -3.12 -4.46
C MET A 46 2.15 -2.93 -5.96
N ASP A 47 1.36 -2.06 -6.59
CA ASP A 47 1.49 -1.70 -8.01
C ASP A 47 2.87 -1.06 -8.28
N TYR A 48 3.31 -0.14 -7.42
CA TYR A 48 4.64 0.46 -7.51
C TYR A 48 5.76 -0.59 -7.38
N ALA A 49 5.67 -1.50 -6.41
CA ALA A 49 6.66 -2.56 -6.22
C ALA A 49 6.73 -3.50 -7.43
N GLN A 50 5.59 -3.83 -8.04
CA GLN A 50 5.55 -4.62 -9.27
C GLN A 50 6.25 -3.89 -10.43
N LYS A 51 5.98 -2.60 -10.60
CA LYS A 51 6.66 -1.77 -11.62
C LYS A 51 8.16 -1.67 -11.40
N LEU A 52 8.60 -1.56 -10.15
CA LEU A 52 10.04 -1.58 -9.81
C LEU A 52 10.70 -2.92 -10.16
N ASN A 53 10.04 -4.05 -9.87
CA ASN A 53 10.57 -5.37 -10.24
C ASN A 53 10.71 -5.52 -11.76
N VAL A 54 9.73 -5.03 -12.53
CA VAL A 54 9.81 -5.02 -14.01
C VAL A 54 10.99 -4.17 -14.50
N ILE A 55 11.32 -3.07 -13.82
CA ILE A 55 12.49 -2.25 -14.16
C ILE A 55 13.79 -2.97 -13.79
N ALA A 56 13.84 -3.65 -12.64
CA ALA A 56 15.03 -4.40 -12.21
C ALA A 56 15.36 -5.57 -13.15
N GLU A 57 14.35 -6.24 -13.72
CA GLU A 57 14.55 -7.30 -14.72
C GLU A 57 15.08 -6.76 -16.06
N LYS A 58 14.69 -5.54 -16.46
CA LYS A 58 15.09 -4.91 -17.74
C LYS A 58 16.52 -4.36 -17.79
N ILE A 59 17.27 -4.38 -16.68
CA ILE A 59 18.66 -3.88 -16.64
C ILE A 59 19.68 -4.99 -17.00
N LYS A 60 19.21 -6.15 -17.44
CA LYS A 60 20.05 -7.19 -18.06
C LYS A 60 19.69 -7.34 -19.53
N ASP A 61 20.28 -6.52 -20.38
CA ASP A 61 20.52 -6.80 -21.80
C ASP A 61 21.85 -6.13 -22.21
#